data_AF-A0A1F3X066-F1
#
_entry.id   AF-A0A1F3X066-F1
#
_cell.length_a   1.000
_cell.length_b   1.000
_cell.length_c   1.000
_cell.angle_alpha   90.00
_cell.angle_beta   90.00
_cell.angle_gamma   90.00
#
_symmetry.space_group_name_H-M   'P 1'
#
loop_
_entity.id
_entity.type
_entity.pdbx_description
1 polymer ?
#
loop_
_entity_poly.entity_id
_entity_poly.type
_entity_poly.pdbx_seq_one_letter_code
_entity_poly.pdbx_strand_id
1 'polypeptide(L)'
;MRWLKISAFLLGVVLLFALILPFLIPLNRYLPQIQKIASDKLGEPVVIAELKVALLPFPSAKLMGITLGKSHETKIGAVTVRPDLWSLLSGVKVLREVEIEDVTFNQALIDIIAALATRPSDGPQTIKIKRIKLSALQVDMDTLQWGPLRADIALNDQGVSAIDAGSEDKRFNLSLVPTEGGQRLNIEAKDWNLPLKPALKFDTLTAKGLLKEHELNLPEINANLYGGTLKATLNANWKQGWKVKGEAHTAQVELKEIVALLTSATRLSGKLNANGGYTMNAKEAGQLADNLRGNFKFNVQRGVLYGLDLERAVQSLATQGTRGGQTQFDELSGTLVIAGKHYQMNQMKVASGILSADGNVDIAANKKLAGRVNVAMKGTASLIEVPLDVSGTVSDPVLFPNRAALAGAAAGTAILGPGWGTSVGSKAGQALEKLFK
;
A
#
# COMPACT_ATOMS: atom_id res chain seq x y z
N MET A 1 36.83 62.92 -11.07
CA MET A 1 35.83 62.26 -11.95
C MET A 1 36.41 61.31 -13.01
N ARG A 2 37.66 61.47 -13.51
CA ARG A 2 38.25 60.55 -14.51
C ARG A 2 38.52 59.13 -13.99
N TRP A 3 38.95 58.97 -12.74
CA TRP A 3 39.25 57.67 -12.14
C TRP A 3 38.00 56.79 -11.91
N LEU A 4 36.88 57.37 -11.47
CA LEU A 4 35.59 56.66 -11.34
C LEU A 4 35.07 56.08 -12.67
N LYS A 5 35.30 56.78 -13.79
CA LYS A 5 34.92 56.28 -15.13
C LYS A 5 35.82 55.15 -15.61
N ILE A 6 37.11 55.18 -15.25
CA ILE A 6 38.08 54.12 -15.58
C ILE A 6 37.83 52.87 -14.73
N SER A 7 37.50 53.04 -13.44
CA SER A 7 37.10 51.94 -12.55
C SER A 7 35.80 51.28 -13.01
N ALA A 8 34.79 52.06 -13.41
CA ALA A 8 33.53 51.53 -13.93
C ALA A 8 33.70 50.81 -15.28
N PHE A 9 34.59 51.31 -16.15
CA PHE A 9 34.92 50.66 -17.42
C PHE A 9 35.70 49.35 -17.20
N LEU A 10 36.69 49.32 -16.31
CA LEU A 10 37.43 48.11 -15.94
C LEU A 10 36.52 47.07 -15.27
N LEU A 11 35.61 47.48 -14.39
CA LEU A 11 34.63 46.59 -13.79
C LEU A 11 33.67 46.03 -14.84
N GLY A 12 33.23 46.87 -15.79
CA GLY A 12 32.39 46.46 -16.92
C GLY A 12 33.09 45.46 -17.85
N VAL A 13 34.38 45.66 -18.14
CA VAL A 13 35.19 44.75 -18.96
C VAL A 13 35.46 43.43 -18.24
N VAL A 14 35.74 43.46 -16.93
CA VAL A 14 35.90 42.24 -16.11
C VAL A 14 34.58 41.47 -15.99
N LEU A 15 33.45 42.15 -15.85
CA LEU A 15 32.12 41.55 -15.87
C LEU A 15 31.78 40.96 -17.24
N LEU A 16 32.13 41.65 -18.34
CA LEU A 16 31.95 41.16 -19.70
C LEU A 16 32.82 39.92 -19.96
N PHE A 17 34.08 39.92 -19.52
CA PHE A 17 34.96 38.76 -19.61
C PHE A 17 34.50 37.59 -18.74
N ALA A 18 34.00 37.86 -17.52
CA ALA A 18 33.38 36.84 -16.67
C ALA A 18 32.11 36.23 -17.31
N LEU A 19 31.38 37.00 -18.10
CA LEU A 19 30.21 36.53 -18.86
C LEU A 19 30.59 35.63 -20.04
N ILE A 20 31.74 35.90 -20.68
CA ILE A 20 32.21 35.19 -21.89
C ILE A 20 33.08 33.97 -21.53
N LEU A 21 33.76 33.97 -20.37
CA LEU A 21 34.63 32.89 -19.90
C LEU A 21 34.02 31.46 -19.90
N PRO A 22 32.77 31.20 -19.48
CA PRO A 22 32.19 29.85 -19.54
C PRO A 22 31.93 29.35 -20.97
N PHE A 23 31.89 30.23 -21.97
CA PHE A 23 31.79 29.83 -23.39
C PHE A 23 33.15 29.50 -24.03
N LEU A 24 34.26 29.89 -23.40
CA LEU A 24 35.62 29.71 -23.96
C LEU A 24 36.41 28.55 -23.33
N ILE A 25 35.97 28.01 -22.18
CA ILE A 25 36.66 26.91 -21.49
C ILE A 25 35.74 25.68 -21.44
N PRO A 26 36.08 24.55 -22.07
CA PRO A 26 35.34 23.31 -21.88
C PRO A 26 35.50 22.85 -20.42
N LEU A 27 34.51 23.19 -19.60
CA LEU A 27 34.46 22.86 -18.17
C LEU A 27 34.54 21.34 -17.92
N ASN A 28 34.33 20.53 -18.95
CA ASN A 28 34.57 19.09 -18.97
C ASN A 28 36.01 18.69 -18.58
N ARG A 29 37.01 19.58 -18.70
CA ARG A 29 38.38 19.31 -18.20
C ARG A 29 38.43 19.09 -16.68
N TYR A 30 37.47 19.62 -15.93
CA TYR A 30 37.39 19.46 -14.47
C TYR A 30 36.60 18.22 -14.04
N LEU A 31 35.87 17.56 -14.95
CA LEU A 31 35.08 16.35 -14.65
C LEU A 31 35.91 15.25 -13.99
N PRO A 32 37.13 14.89 -14.45
CA PRO A 32 37.91 13.83 -13.80
C PRO A 32 38.27 14.16 -12.34
N GLN A 33 38.53 15.43 -12.02
CA GLN A 33 38.84 15.85 -10.65
C GLN A 33 37.59 15.81 -9.76
N ILE A 34 36.44 16.28 -10.28
CA ILE A 34 35.15 16.24 -9.58
C ILE A 34 34.74 14.79 -9.31
N GLN A 35 34.87 13.91 -10.31
CA GLN A 35 34.60 12.48 -10.17
C GLN A 35 35.49 11.82 -9.11
N LYS A 36 36.79 12.15 -9.08
CA LYS A 36 37.72 11.62 -8.07
C LYS A 36 37.30 12.05 -6.66
N ILE A 37 37.07 13.34 -6.45
CA ILE A 37 36.64 13.88 -5.14
C ILE A 37 35.29 13.29 -4.73
N ALA A 38 34.34 13.19 -5.66
CA ALA A 38 33.04 12.59 -5.40
C ALA A 38 33.16 11.12 -5.04
N SER A 39 34.01 10.37 -5.74
CA SER A 39 34.24 8.95 -5.48
C SER A 39 34.92 8.71 -4.13
N ASP A 40 35.91 9.53 -3.78
CA ASP A 40 36.60 9.46 -2.50
C ASP A 40 35.63 9.74 -1.34
N LYS A 41 34.80 10.78 -1.48
CA LYS A 41 33.81 11.15 -0.46
C LYS A 41 32.65 10.16 -0.34
N LEU A 42 32.14 9.68 -1.47
CA LEU A 42 31.00 8.75 -1.51
C LEU A 42 31.41 7.31 -1.24
N GLY A 43 32.69 6.96 -1.41
CA GLY A 43 33.18 5.60 -1.25
C GLY A 43 32.90 4.66 -2.41
N GLU A 44 32.26 5.16 -3.47
CA GLU A 44 31.84 4.41 -4.65
C GLU A 44 32.29 5.17 -5.90
N PRO A 45 32.60 4.49 -7.01
CA PRO A 45 32.98 5.17 -8.24
C PRO A 45 31.80 5.98 -8.77
N VAL A 46 32.08 7.25 -9.07
CA VAL A 46 31.13 8.18 -9.67
C VAL A 46 31.60 8.54 -11.07
N VAL A 47 30.72 8.32 -12.05
CA VAL A 47 30.93 8.76 -13.44
C VAL A 47 29.91 9.84 -13.76
N ILE A 48 30.35 10.89 -14.43
CA ILE A 48 29.53 12.05 -14.79
C ILE A 48 29.71 12.29 -16.29
N ALA A 49 28.62 12.26 -17.04
CA ALA A 49 28.69 12.42 -18.50
C ALA A 49 28.98 13.88 -18.92
N GLU A 50 28.35 14.86 -18.28
CA GLU A 50 28.44 16.26 -18.70
C GLU A 50 28.36 17.24 -17.50
N LEU A 51 29.06 18.37 -17.60
CA LEU A 51 28.96 19.50 -16.68
C LEU A 51 28.59 20.77 -17.45
N LYS A 52 27.45 21.37 -17.11
CA LYS A 52 27.01 22.68 -17.60
C LYS A 52 27.03 23.69 -16.47
N VAL A 53 27.47 24.91 -16.74
CA VAL A 53 27.42 26.02 -15.79
C VAL A 53 26.61 27.15 -16.42
N ALA A 54 25.61 27.64 -15.69
CA ALA A 54 24.81 28.79 -16.07
C ALA A 54 25.02 29.91 -15.05
N LEU A 55 25.33 31.13 -15.51
CA LEU A 55 25.63 32.27 -14.65
C LEU A 55 24.44 33.20 -14.39
N LEU A 56 23.40 33.16 -15.23
CA LEU A 56 22.28 34.11 -15.21
C LEU A 56 20.92 33.38 -15.09
N PRO A 57 19.94 33.93 -14.35
CA PRO A 57 20.04 35.09 -13.44
C PRO A 57 20.75 34.78 -12.11
N PHE A 58 20.87 33.51 -11.74
CA PHE A 58 21.66 33.05 -10.59
C PHE A 58 22.64 31.96 -11.03
N PRO A 59 23.91 32.01 -10.59
CA PRO A 59 24.89 30.97 -10.87
C PRO A 59 24.42 29.59 -10.42
N SER A 60 24.61 28.61 -11.30
CA SER A 60 24.26 27.21 -11.08
C SER A 60 25.22 26.30 -11.86
N ALA A 61 25.51 25.13 -11.30
CA ALA A 61 26.25 24.07 -11.96
C ALA A 61 25.34 22.84 -12.07
N LYS A 62 25.08 22.38 -13.29
CA LYS A 62 24.28 21.20 -13.60
C LYS A 62 25.19 20.08 -14.10
N LEU A 63 25.26 19.01 -13.32
CA LEU A 63 25.91 17.74 -13.67
C LEU A 63 24.85 16.83 -14.29
N MET A 64 25.15 16.16 -15.39
CA MET A 64 24.20 15.29 -16.10
C MET A 64 24.77 13.90 -16.33
N GLY A 65 23.88 12.90 -16.40
CA GLY A 65 24.24 11.50 -16.67
C GLY A 65 25.17 10.95 -15.61
N ILE A 66 24.75 11.02 -14.34
CA ILE A 66 25.55 10.55 -13.21
C ILE A 66 25.21 9.08 -12.96
N THR A 67 26.24 8.25 -12.82
CA THR A 67 26.09 6.85 -12.42
C THR A 67 26.95 6.57 -11.20
N LEU A 68 26.38 5.85 -10.23
CA LEU A 68 27.04 5.47 -8.98
C LEU A 68 27.15 3.95 -8.86
N GLY A 69 28.24 3.52 -8.22
CA GLY A 69 28.48 2.13 -7.82
C GLY A 69 29.38 1.37 -8.80
N LYS A 70 30.09 0.37 -8.30
CA LYS A 70 31.03 -0.47 -9.08
C LYS A 70 30.40 -1.11 -10.32
N SER A 71 29.10 -1.39 -10.28
CA SER A 71 28.32 -1.97 -11.37
C SER A 71 27.44 -0.95 -12.14
N HIS A 72 27.54 0.35 -11.84
CA HIS A 72 26.72 1.41 -12.45
C HIS A 72 25.19 1.20 -12.28
N GLU A 73 24.79 0.58 -11.17
CA GLU A 73 23.40 0.17 -10.90
C GLU A 73 22.48 1.35 -10.55
N THR A 74 23.04 2.43 -9.98
CA THR A 74 22.27 3.61 -9.59
C THR A 74 22.50 4.75 -10.56
N LYS A 75 21.42 5.20 -11.21
CA LYS A 75 21.42 6.29 -12.18
C LYS A 75 20.78 7.54 -11.56
N ILE A 76 21.40 8.68 -11.82
CA ILE A 76 20.87 10.01 -11.51
C ILE A 76 20.94 10.82 -12.80
N GLY A 77 19.80 11.26 -13.31
CA GLY A 77 19.74 11.99 -14.58
C GLY A 77 20.47 13.32 -14.51
N ALA A 78 20.20 14.13 -13.48
CA ALA A 78 20.93 15.37 -13.27
C ALA A 78 21.00 15.82 -11.80
N VAL A 79 22.06 16.58 -11.49
CA VAL A 79 22.20 17.30 -10.22
C VAL A 79 22.54 18.75 -10.51
N THR A 80 21.66 19.67 -10.10
CA THR A 80 21.85 21.11 -10.21
C THR A 80 22.17 21.71 -8.85
N VAL A 81 23.36 22.28 -8.69
CA VAL A 81 23.81 22.94 -7.47
C VAL A 81 23.72 24.45 -7.64
N ARG A 82 23.03 25.12 -6.72
CA ARG A 82 22.83 26.58 -6.70
C ARG A 82 23.48 27.17 -5.45
N PRO A 83 24.68 27.77 -5.54
CA PRO A 83 25.35 28.39 -4.40
C PRO A 83 24.66 29.68 -3.95
N ASP A 84 24.88 30.04 -2.69
CA ASP A 84 24.61 31.37 -2.16
C ASP A 84 25.83 32.27 -2.46
N LEU A 85 25.63 33.29 -3.28
CA LEU A 85 26.74 34.07 -3.85
C LEU A 85 27.58 34.76 -2.78
N TRP A 86 26.99 35.19 -1.66
CA TRP A 86 27.71 35.93 -0.64
C TRP A 86 28.50 34.98 0.27
N SER A 87 28.02 33.76 0.43
CA SER A 87 28.77 32.70 1.13
C SER A 87 30.02 32.23 0.39
N LEU A 88 30.12 32.48 -0.92
CA LEU A 88 31.31 32.12 -1.69
C LEU A 88 32.55 32.90 -1.24
N LEU A 89 32.38 34.04 -0.57
CA LEU A 89 33.47 34.86 -0.02
C LEU A 89 33.80 34.52 1.44
N SER A 90 32.95 33.77 2.15
CA SER A 90 33.19 33.36 3.53
C SER A 90 33.94 32.03 3.61
N GLY A 91 34.47 31.70 4.79
CA GLY A 91 35.13 30.41 5.04
C GLY A 91 34.17 29.21 4.99
N VAL A 92 32.85 29.45 5.10
CA VAL A 92 31.81 28.41 5.05
C VAL A 92 30.94 28.64 3.82
N LYS A 93 31.04 27.75 2.84
CA LYS A 93 30.27 27.83 1.60
C LYS A 93 28.84 27.36 1.87
N VAL A 94 27.85 28.11 1.40
CA VAL A 94 26.44 27.78 1.55
C VAL A 94 25.86 27.44 0.18
N LEU A 95 25.29 26.26 0.07
CA LEU A 95 24.47 25.84 -1.06
C LEU A 95 23.02 26.20 -0.74
N ARG A 96 22.48 27.15 -1.49
CA ARG A 96 21.09 27.60 -1.32
C ARG A 96 20.12 26.48 -1.67
N GLU A 97 20.40 25.76 -2.75
CA GLU A 97 19.55 24.67 -3.22
C GLU A 97 20.40 23.64 -3.98
N VAL A 98 20.10 22.36 -3.75
CA VAL A 98 20.60 21.23 -4.53
C VAL A 98 19.38 20.52 -5.11
N GLU A 99 19.28 20.48 -6.43
CA GLU A 99 18.18 19.82 -7.14
C GLU A 99 18.70 18.54 -7.79
N ILE A 100 18.01 17.44 -7.57
CA ILE A 100 18.35 16.11 -8.06
C ILE A 100 17.17 15.64 -8.90
N GLU A 101 17.42 15.34 -10.17
CA GLU A 101 16.42 14.93 -11.16
C GLU A 101 16.69 13.48 -11.58
N ASP A 102 15.60 12.72 -11.81
CA ASP A 102 15.61 11.35 -12.35
C ASP A 102 16.52 10.39 -11.55
N VAL A 103 16.26 10.27 -10.25
CA VAL A 103 16.97 9.35 -9.36
C VAL A 103 16.17 8.07 -9.17
N THR A 104 16.83 6.92 -9.30
CA THR A 104 16.24 5.62 -8.94
C THR A 104 16.66 5.22 -7.54
N PHE A 105 15.68 5.09 -6.65
CA PHE A 105 15.83 4.61 -5.29
C PHE A 105 15.64 3.10 -5.26
N ASN A 106 16.76 2.38 -5.20
CA ASN A 106 16.88 0.93 -5.16
C ASN A 106 17.73 0.49 -3.95
N GLN A 107 17.92 -0.82 -3.76
CA GLN A 107 18.72 -1.36 -2.65
C GLN A 107 20.17 -0.82 -2.66
N ALA A 108 20.79 -0.71 -3.84
CA ALA A 108 22.16 -0.20 -3.97
C ALA A 108 22.28 1.24 -3.45
N LEU A 109 21.32 2.12 -3.73
CA LEU A 109 21.31 3.48 -3.20
C LEU A 109 21.13 3.51 -1.67
N ILE A 110 20.31 2.62 -1.11
CA ILE A 110 20.15 2.49 0.35
C ILE A 110 21.48 2.13 1.01
N ASP A 111 22.18 1.13 0.46
CA ASP A 111 23.45 0.65 1.02
C ASP A 111 24.52 1.75 1.02
N ILE A 112 24.57 2.56 -0.06
CA ILE A 112 25.43 3.74 -0.16
C ILE A 112 25.08 4.76 0.94
N ILE A 113 23.81 5.10 1.10
CA ILE A 113 23.36 6.06 2.12
C ILE A 113 23.67 5.55 3.54
N ALA A 114 23.45 4.25 3.81
CA ALA A 114 23.76 3.63 5.09
C ALA A 114 25.27 3.65 5.39
N ALA A 115 26.10 3.30 4.40
CA ALA A 115 27.55 3.39 4.53
C ALA A 115 28.01 4.82 4.84
N LEU A 116 27.40 5.83 4.20
CA LEU A 116 27.70 7.24 4.46
C LEU A 116 27.26 7.69 5.86
N ALA A 117 26.11 7.22 6.34
CA ALA A 117 25.62 7.56 7.68
C ALA A 117 26.52 7.03 8.80
N THR A 118 27.25 5.92 8.57
CA THR A 118 28.17 5.33 9.54
C THR A 118 29.58 5.90 9.51
N ARG A 119 29.93 6.72 8.50
CA ARG A 119 31.27 7.31 8.41
C ARG A 119 31.42 8.46 9.42
N PRO A 120 32.53 8.50 10.19
CA PRO A 120 32.87 9.65 10.99
C PRO A 120 33.01 10.88 10.09
N SER A 121 32.27 11.95 10.39
CA SER A 121 32.45 13.25 9.75
C SER A 121 33.68 13.95 10.35
N ASP A 122 34.87 13.41 10.10
CA ASP A 122 36.12 14.01 10.58
C ASP A 122 36.53 15.18 9.67
N GLY A 123 36.11 16.37 10.06
CA GLY A 123 36.58 17.63 9.48
C GLY A 123 35.64 18.82 9.76
N PRO A 124 36.16 20.06 9.74
CA PRO A 124 35.32 21.24 9.86
C PRO A 124 34.29 21.30 8.72
N GLN A 125 33.01 21.52 9.05
CA GLN A 125 31.94 21.65 8.06
C GLN A 125 32.16 22.91 7.21
N THR A 126 32.74 22.71 6.03
CA THR A 126 33.04 23.78 5.07
C THR A 126 31.89 24.07 4.11
N ILE A 127 30.88 23.19 4.06
CA ILE A 127 29.71 23.30 3.18
C ILE A 127 28.42 23.15 4.00
N LYS A 128 27.51 24.12 3.89
CA LYS A 128 26.15 24.05 4.45
C LYS A 128 25.12 24.01 3.32
N ILE A 129 24.11 23.14 3.43
CA ILE A 129 23.02 23.04 2.46
C ILE A 129 21.75 23.58 3.11
N LYS A 130 21.02 24.48 2.44
CA LYS A 130 19.74 25.04 2.94
C LYS A 130 18.52 24.25 2.48
N ARG A 131 18.55 23.70 1.26
CA ARG A 131 17.41 23.01 0.65
C ARG A 131 17.88 21.94 -0.33
N ILE A 132 17.22 20.79 -0.33
CA ILE A 132 17.41 19.72 -1.32
C ILE A 132 16.06 19.45 -1.98
N LYS A 133 16.02 19.47 -3.31
CA LYS A 133 14.84 19.11 -4.11
C LYS A 133 15.14 17.85 -4.89
N LEU A 134 14.17 16.95 -4.89
CA LEU A 134 14.17 15.71 -5.66
C LEU A 134 12.96 15.77 -6.60
N SER A 135 13.20 15.53 -7.88
CA SER A 135 12.18 15.48 -8.93
C SER A 135 12.35 14.18 -9.73
N ALA A 136 11.25 13.66 -10.27
CA ALA A 136 11.20 12.41 -11.01
C ALA A 136 11.85 11.21 -10.29
N LEU A 137 11.74 11.17 -8.95
CA LEU A 137 12.23 10.07 -8.13
C LEU A 137 11.42 8.82 -8.43
N GLN A 138 12.12 7.73 -8.77
CA GLN A 138 11.52 6.41 -8.97
C GLN A 138 11.95 5.48 -7.84
N VAL A 139 11.01 4.90 -7.13
CA VAL A 139 11.27 3.83 -6.16
C VAL A 139 11.17 2.51 -6.90
N ASP A 140 12.24 1.73 -6.88
CA ASP A 140 12.31 0.39 -7.47
C ASP A 140 12.88 -0.59 -6.45
N MET A 141 11.97 -1.27 -5.76
CA MET A 141 12.24 -2.29 -4.75
C MET A 141 11.51 -3.58 -5.14
N ASP A 142 12.00 -4.72 -4.67
CA ASP A 142 11.45 -6.05 -4.98
C ASP A 142 9.92 -6.14 -4.85
N THR A 143 9.34 -5.46 -3.86
CA THR A 143 7.90 -5.49 -3.56
C THR A 143 7.18 -4.17 -3.83
N LEU A 144 7.87 -3.11 -4.27
CA LEU A 144 7.31 -1.76 -4.42
C LEU A 144 7.97 -1.04 -5.59
N GLN A 145 7.16 -0.73 -6.61
CA GLN A 145 7.54 0.13 -7.72
C GLN A 145 6.63 1.36 -7.71
N TRP A 146 7.22 2.55 -7.53
CA TRP A 146 6.43 3.77 -7.38
C TRP A 146 7.16 5.01 -7.88
N GLY A 147 6.48 5.80 -8.71
CA GLY A 147 6.95 7.09 -9.18
C GLY A 147 6.13 7.56 -10.39
N PRO A 148 6.44 8.75 -10.93
CA PRO A 148 7.45 9.69 -10.44
C PRO A 148 7.05 10.39 -9.13
N LEU A 149 8.01 10.55 -8.23
CA LEU A 149 7.88 11.21 -6.94
C LEU A 149 8.70 12.50 -6.89
N ARG A 150 8.31 13.36 -5.95
CA ARG A 150 9.00 14.59 -5.58
C ARG A 150 9.29 14.62 -4.09
N ALA A 151 10.36 15.29 -3.72
CA ALA A 151 10.62 15.64 -2.33
C ALA A 151 11.33 16.98 -2.22
N ASP A 152 11.01 17.72 -1.17
CA ASP A 152 11.58 19.01 -0.85
C ASP A 152 11.99 18.98 0.62
N ILE A 153 13.29 19.04 0.86
CA ILE A 153 13.90 18.88 2.17
C ILE A 153 14.51 20.23 2.53
N ALA A 154 13.98 20.87 3.57
CA ALA A 154 14.55 22.08 4.14
C ALA A 154 15.53 21.71 5.25
N LEU A 155 16.66 22.41 5.30
CA LEU A 155 17.70 22.23 6.32
C LEU A 155 18.02 23.56 7.00
N ASN A 156 18.35 23.49 8.28
CA ASN A 156 18.84 24.59 9.09
C ASN A 156 20.15 24.18 9.80
N ASP A 157 20.65 25.02 10.70
CA ASP A 157 21.89 24.73 11.43
C ASP A 157 21.80 23.51 12.37
N GLN A 158 20.59 23.04 12.69
CA GLN A 158 20.33 21.87 13.54
C GLN A 158 20.07 20.58 12.73
N GLY A 159 20.04 20.66 11.39
CA GLY A 159 19.77 19.54 10.50
C GLY A 159 18.50 19.75 9.67
N VAL A 160 17.75 18.68 9.41
CA VAL A 160 16.50 18.75 8.63
C VAL A 160 15.45 19.51 9.43
N SER A 161 14.83 20.53 8.83
CA SER A 161 13.80 21.37 9.45
C SER A 161 12.39 21.10 8.93
N ALA A 162 12.25 20.59 7.71
CA ALA A 162 10.99 20.12 7.13
C ALA A 162 11.25 19.20 5.95
N ILE A 163 10.36 18.25 5.69
CA ILE A 163 10.33 17.44 4.48
C ILE A 163 8.91 17.49 3.92
N ASP A 164 8.77 17.91 2.66
CA ASP A 164 7.53 17.81 1.89
C ASP A 164 7.77 16.87 0.70
N ALA A 165 7.19 15.68 0.75
CA ALA A 165 7.27 14.67 -0.30
C ALA A 165 5.90 14.41 -0.93
N GLY A 166 5.89 13.79 -2.10
CA GLY A 166 4.64 13.43 -2.76
C GLY A 166 4.85 12.77 -4.11
N SER A 167 3.75 12.42 -4.77
CA SER A 167 3.76 12.12 -6.19
C SER A 167 3.81 13.41 -7.02
N GLU A 168 4.39 13.36 -8.21
CA GLU A 168 4.45 14.54 -9.09
C GLU A 168 3.07 14.97 -9.61
N ASP A 169 2.16 14.02 -9.77
CA ASP A 169 0.77 14.28 -10.13
C ASP A 169 -0.07 14.88 -8.97
N LYS A 170 0.56 15.07 -7.80
CA LYS A 170 -0.03 15.65 -6.58
C LYS A 170 -1.23 14.87 -6.02
N ARG A 171 -1.39 13.61 -6.42
CA ARG A 171 -2.41 12.70 -5.86
C ARG A 171 -2.04 12.19 -4.47
N PHE A 172 -0.75 12.22 -4.12
CA PHE A 172 -0.25 11.87 -2.81
C PHE A 172 0.73 12.93 -2.32
N ASN A 173 0.54 13.39 -1.09
CA ASN A 173 1.40 14.34 -0.40
C ASN A 173 1.70 13.84 1.01
N LEU A 174 2.92 14.08 1.47
CA LEU A 174 3.42 13.76 2.80
C LEU A 174 4.23 14.95 3.30
N SER A 175 3.97 15.40 4.53
CA SER A 175 4.82 16.37 5.20
C SER A 175 5.32 15.84 6.54
N LEU A 176 6.59 16.12 6.84
CA LEU A 176 7.27 15.79 8.07
C LEU A 176 7.91 17.05 8.66
N VAL A 177 7.55 17.36 9.89
CA VAL A 177 8.11 18.51 10.61
C VAL A 177 8.65 18.04 11.96
N PRO A 178 9.96 18.21 12.25
CA PRO A 178 10.55 17.90 13.55
C PRO A 178 9.86 18.64 14.70
N THR A 179 9.80 17.98 15.85
CA THR A 179 9.24 18.46 17.13
C THR A 179 10.07 17.89 18.28
N GLU A 180 9.86 18.36 19.51
CA GLU A 180 10.56 17.83 20.70
C GLU A 180 10.34 16.32 20.92
N GLY A 181 9.19 15.77 20.50
CA GLY A 181 8.80 14.37 20.72
C GLY A 181 9.02 13.42 19.54
N GLY A 182 9.60 13.88 18.43
CA GLY A 182 9.74 13.16 17.17
C GLY A 182 9.40 14.04 15.96
N GLN A 183 9.01 13.44 14.84
CA GLN A 183 8.62 14.15 13.62
C GLN A 183 7.11 14.04 13.44
N ARG A 184 6.42 15.19 13.37
CA ARG A 184 4.99 15.22 13.07
C ARG A 184 4.79 14.90 11.61
N LEU A 185 3.98 13.88 11.33
CA LEU A 185 3.67 13.39 10.01
C LEU A 185 2.23 13.78 9.63
N ASN A 186 2.04 14.30 8.42
CA ASN A 186 0.74 14.48 7.78
C ASN A 186 0.78 13.84 6.40
N ILE A 187 -0.21 13.01 6.09
CA ILE A 187 -0.40 12.36 4.80
C ILE A 187 -1.75 12.81 4.26
N GLU A 188 -1.77 13.24 3.00
CA GLU A 188 -2.98 13.62 2.28
C GLU A 188 -2.91 13.04 0.88
N ALA A 189 -3.95 12.33 0.47
CA ALA A 189 -4.07 11.78 -0.87
C ALA A 189 -5.48 11.95 -1.42
N LYS A 190 -5.58 12.12 -2.74
CA LYS A 190 -6.83 12.28 -3.48
C LYS A 190 -6.74 11.58 -4.83
N ASP A 191 -7.77 10.80 -5.17
CA ASP A 191 -7.81 9.97 -6.39
C ASP A 191 -6.54 9.09 -6.54
N TRP A 192 -6.09 8.53 -5.42
CA TRP A 192 -4.78 7.87 -5.30
C TRP A 192 -4.92 6.35 -5.41
N ASN A 193 -4.07 5.75 -6.25
CA ASN A 193 -3.92 4.31 -6.33
C ASN A 193 -2.74 3.88 -5.45
N LEU A 194 -3.00 2.98 -4.52
CA LEU A 194 -1.95 2.41 -3.68
C LEU A 194 -0.90 1.70 -4.56
N PRO A 195 0.40 2.03 -4.43
CA PRO A 195 1.46 1.42 -5.24
C PRO A 195 1.86 0.01 -4.72
N LEU A 196 0.91 -0.72 -4.14
CA LEU A 196 1.08 -2.08 -3.64
C LEU A 196 -0.05 -2.95 -4.18
N LYS A 197 0.19 -4.25 -4.35
CA LYS A 197 -0.85 -5.18 -4.81
C LYS A 197 -1.67 -5.71 -3.63
N PRO A 198 -3.01 -5.79 -3.71
CA PRO A 198 -3.85 -5.23 -4.78
C PRO A 198 -3.85 -3.69 -4.75
N ALA A 199 -3.87 -3.06 -5.94
CA ALA A 199 -3.83 -1.61 -6.09
C ALA A 199 -5.19 -0.99 -5.73
N LEU A 200 -5.43 -0.82 -4.43
CA LEU A 200 -6.65 -0.19 -3.93
C LEU A 200 -6.69 1.28 -4.34
N LYS A 201 -7.85 1.72 -4.78
CA LYS A 201 -8.11 3.12 -5.14
C LYS A 201 -8.77 3.85 -3.97
N PHE A 202 -8.21 4.99 -3.60
CA PHE A 202 -8.73 5.89 -2.59
C PHE A 202 -9.23 7.17 -3.26
N ASP A 203 -10.48 7.54 -2.98
CA ASP A 203 -11.02 8.83 -3.41
C ASP A 203 -10.34 9.96 -2.60
N THR A 204 -10.22 9.75 -1.29
CA THR A 204 -9.43 10.58 -0.38
C THR A 204 -8.80 9.71 0.70
N LEU A 205 -7.61 10.07 1.17
CA LEU A 205 -6.98 9.50 2.35
C LEU A 205 -6.29 10.61 3.13
N THR A 206 -6.51 10.66 4.44
CA THR A 206 -5.81 11.54 5.37
C THR A 206 -5.30 10.75 6.55
N ALA A 207 -4.07 11.00 6.96
CA ALA A 207 -3.51 10.42 8.17
C ALA A 207 -2.60 11.43 8.87
N LYS A 208 -2.69 11.49 10.19
CA LYS A 208 -1.83 12.34 11.02
C LYS A 208 -1.19 11.49 12.09
N GLY A 209 0.05 11.83 12.44
CA GLY A 209 0.75 11.05 13.44
C GLY A 209 2.13 11.58 13.82
N LEU A 210 2.86 10.72 14.52
CA LEU A 210 4.19 10.98 15.04
C LEU A 210 5.12 9.85 14.60
N LEU A 211 6.19 10.23 13.91
CA LEU A 211 7.30 9.37 13.53
C LEU A 211 8.46 9.59 14.50
N LYS A 212 8.90 8.55 15.17
CA LYS A 212 10.13 8.50 15.96
C LYS A 212 11.12 7.59 15.24
N GLU A 213 12.35 7.53 15.74
CA GLU A 213 13.45 6.74 15.15
C GLU A 213 13.05 5.30 14.78
N HIS A 214 12.29 4.62 15.66
CA HIS A 214 11.89 3.22 15.49
C HIS A 214 10.39 2.97 15.62
N GLU A 215 9.57 4.02 15.57
CA GLU A 215 8.13 3.93 15.81
C GLU A 215 7.35 4.89 14.92
N LEU A 216 6.26 4.43 14.31
CA LEU A 216 5.27 5.25 13.64
C LEU A 216 3.92 5.07 14.32
N ASN A 217 3.36 6.15 14.84
CA ASN A 217 2.02 6.17 15.41
C ASN A 217 1.09 7.06 14.58
N LEU A 218 0.10 6.45 13.94
CA LEU A 218 -1.01 7.08 13.23
C LEU A 218 -2.30 6.82 14.04
N PRO A 219 -2.66 7.69 15.01
CA PRO A 219 -3.87 7.53 15.80
C PRO A 219 -5.16 7.64 14.97
N GLU A 220 -5.09 8.27 13.80
CA GLU A 220 -6.25 8.46 12.94
C GLU A 220 -5.85 8.41 11.46
N ILE A 221 -6.44 7.46 10.75
CA ILE A 221 -6.39 7.31 9.30
C ILE A 221 -7.84 7.34 8.82
N ASN A 222 -8.20 8.35 8.03
CA ASN A 222 -9.53 8.46 7.43
C ASN A 222 -9.42 8.33 5.92
N ALA A 223 -10.27 7.52 5.32
CA ALA A 223 -10.31 7.36 3.88
C ALA A 223 -11.74 7.22 3.35
N ASN A 224 -11.94 7.73 2.13
CA ASN A 224 -13.10 7.43 1.31
C ASN A 224 -12.63 6.53 0.16
N LEU A 225 -13.33 5.42 -0.05
CA LEU A 225 -13.00 4.44 -1.06
C LEU A 225 -14.23 3.62 -1.44
N TYR A 226 -14.40 3.34 -2.73
CA TYR A 226 -15.46 2.47 -3.25
C TYR A 226 -16.86 2.86 -2.74
N GLY A 227 -17.16 4.16 -2.71
CA GLY A 227 -18.45 4.69 -2.26
C GLY A 227 -18.71 4.63 -0.75
N GLY A 228 -17.75 4.14 0.05
CA GLY A 228 -17.84 4.05 1.50
C GLY A 228 -16.69 4.78 2.21
N THR A 229 -16.58 4.53 3.52
CA THR A 229 -15.54 5.12 4.37
C THR A 229 -14.75 4.05 5.11
N LEU A 230 -13.48 4.35 5.39
CA LEU A 230 -12.57 3.58 6.23
C LEU A 230 -11.99 4.52 7.29
N LYS A 231 -12.11 4.13 8.55
CA LYS A 231 -11.40 4.71 9.69
C LYS A 231 -10.45 3.67 10.25
N ALA A 232 -9.19 4.01 10.46
CA ALA A 232 -8.21 3.08 10.98
C ALA A 232 -7.19 3.76 11.90
N THR A 233 -6.50 2.94 12.68
CA THR A 233 -5.34 3.32 13.48
C THR A 233 -4.16 2.44 13.10
N LEU A 234 -2.94 2.93 13.29
CA LEU A 234 -1.71 2.18 13.05
C LEU A 234 -0.63 2.56 14.07
N ASN A 235 -0.10 1.57 14.76
CA ASN A 235 1.12 1.68 15.55
C ASN A 235 2.12 0.66 15.01
N ALA A 236 3.23 1.13 14.46
CA ALA A 236 4.32 0.31 13.94
C ALA A 236 5.59 0.56 14.76
N ASN A 237 6.31 -0.51 15.07
CA ASN A 237 7.62 -0.48 15.71
C ASN A 237 8.57 -1.42 14.96
N TRP A 238 9.80 -0.96 14.69
CA TRP A 238 10.82 -1.75 13.97
C TRP A 238 12.15 -1.88 14.72
N LYS A 239 12.17 -1.67 16.04
CA LYS A 239 13.40 -1.79 16.85
C LYS A 239 13.95 -3.22 16.91
N GLN A 240 13.08 -4.22 16.90
CA GLN A 240 13.43 -5.65 16.99
C GLN A 240 12.56 -6.45 16.01
N GLY A 241 12.74 -6.16 14.72
CA GLY A 241 11.82 -6.60 13.67
C GLY A 241 10.56 -5.75 13.63
N TRP A 242 9.81 -5.87 12.55
CA TRP A 242 8.58 -5.12 12.32
C TRP A 242 7.43 -5.71 13.13
N LYS A 243 6.78 -4.86 13.91
CA LYS A 243 5.53 -5.15 14.64
C LYS A 243 4.55 -4.04 14.35
N VAL A 244 3.42 -4.37 13.75
CA VAL A 244 2.35 -3.42 13.43
C VAL A 244 1.08 -3.89 14.12
N LYS A 245 0.33 -2.96 14.70
CA LYS A 245 -1.01 -3.20 15.25
C LYS A 245 -1.93 -2.04 14.96
N GLY A 246 -3.21 -2.30 14.88
CA GLY A 246 -4.20 -1.26 14.70
C GLY A 246 -5.63 -1.79 14.72
N GLU A 247 -6.56 -0.88 14.58
CA GLU A 247 -7.97 -1.15 14.40
C GLU A 247 -8.44 -0.58 13.06
N ALA A 248 -9.44 -1.20 12.45
CA ALA A 248 -10.07 -0.69 11.24
C ALA A 248 -11.58 -0.83 11.33
N HIS A 249 -12.27 0.19 10.84
CA HIS A 249 -13.71 0.28 10.73
C HIS A 249 -14.09 0.74 9.33
N THR A 250 -14.92 -0.03 8.64
CA THR A 250 -15.49 0.36 7.34
C THR A 250 -16.98 0.60 7.46
N ALA A 251 -17.49 1.55 6.66
CA ALA A 251 -18.92 1.79 6.52
C ALA A 251 -19.29 1.91 5.03
N GLN A 252 -20.26 1.10 4.61
CA GLN A 252 -20.87 1.10 3.27
C GLN A 252 -19.89 0.95 2.09
N VAL A 253 -18.76 0.26 2.28
CA VAL A 253 -17.76 0.05 1.23
C VAL A 253 -18.26 -0.97 0.20
N GLU A 254 -18.31 -0.61 -1.09
CA GLU A 254 -18.76 -1.52 -2.15
C GLU A 254 -17.72 -2.62 -2.42
N LEU A 255 -18.12 -3.88 -2.20
CA LEU A 255 -17.20 -5.02 -2.29
C LEU A 255 -16.89 -5.45 -3.72
N LYS A 256 -17.77 -5.15 -4.68
CA LYS A 256 -17.70 -5.72 -6.03
C LYS A 256 -16.34 -5.48 -6.69
N GLU A 257 -15.84 -4.25 -6.59
CA GLU A 257 -14.58 -3.83 -7.19
C GLU A 257 -13.38 -4.40 -6.41
N ILE A 258 -13.42 -4.38 -5.08
CA ILE A 258 -12.35 -4.93 -4.23
C ILE A 258 -12.18 -6.44 -4.47
N VAL A 259 -13.28 -7.19 -4.54
CA VAL A 259 -13.25 -8.64 -4.79
C VAL A 259 -12.69 -8.96 -6.18
N ALA A 260 -12.99 -8.11 -7.18
CA ALA A 260 -12.45 -8.25 -8.53
C ALA A 260 -10.93 -7.99 -8.60
N LEU A 261 -10.37 -7.19 -7.68
CA LEU A 261 -8.92 -7.01 -7.56
C LEU A 261 -8.19 -8.22 -6.95
N LEU A 262 -8.90 -9.02 -6.15
CA LEU A 262 -8.33 -10.16 -5.43
C LEU A 262 -8.51 -11.49 -6.17
N THR A 263 -9.54 -11.59 -7.01
CA THR A 263 -9.95 -12.83 -7.65
C THR A 263 -10.43 -12.59 -9.09
N SER A 264 -10.17 -13.55 -9.98
CA SER A 264 -10.58 -13.47 -11.40
C SER A 264 -12.09 -13.63 -11.62
N ALA A 265 -12.86 -13.98 -10.58
CA ALA A 265 -14.30 -14.10 -10.63
C ALA A 265 -14.89 -13.25 -9.50
N THR A 266 -15.73 -12.28 -9.82
CA THR A 266 -16.47 -11.51 -8.80
C THR A 266 -17.46 -12.45 -8.10
N ARG A 267 -17.16 -12.86 -6.86
CA ARG A 267 -17.95 -13.84 -6.11
C ARG A 267 -18.88 -13.24 -5.07
N LEU A 268 -18.66 -11.98 -4.71
CA LEU A 268 -19.43 -11.26 -3.71
C LEU A 268 -19.58 -9.80 -4.14
N SER A 269 -20.79 -9.28 -4.04
CA SER A 269 -21.09 -7.85 -4.10
C SER A 269 -21.96 -7.44 -2.92
N GLY A 270 -22.11 -6.14 -2.71
CA GLY A 270 -22.88 -5.55 -1.62
C GLY A 270 -22.04 -4.55 -0.82
N LYS A 271 -22.68 -3.91 0.15
CA LYS A 271 -22.08 -2.84 0.96
C LYS A 271 -21.56 -3.37 2.29
N LEU A 272 -20.25 -3.34 2.47
CA LEU A 272 -19.56 -3.81 3.67
C LEU A 272 -19.54 -2.75 4.78
N ASN A 273 -19.98 -3.18 5.95
CA ASN A 273 -19.64 -2.58 7.23
C ASN A 273 -18.82 -3.59 8.02
N ALA A 274 -17.65 -3.18 8.53
CA ALA A 274 -16.81 -4.07 9.31
C ALA A 274 -16.11 -3.30 10.44
N ASN A 275 -15.75 -3.99 11.50
CA ASN A 275 -14.95 -3.44 12.59
C ASN A 275 -14.10 -4.55 13.22
N GLY A 276 -12.82 -4.24 13.49
CA GLY A 276 -11.92 -5.24 14.04
C GLY A 276 -10.49 -4.76 14.22
N GLY A 277 -9.70 -5.59 14.89
CA GLY A 277 -8.28 -5.38 15.12
C GLY A 277 -7.42 -6.18 14.16
N TYR A 278 -6.23 -5.67 13.86
CA TYR A 278 -5.22 -6.36 13.07
C TYR A 278 -3.83 -6.23 13.69
N THR A 279 -2.98 -7.21 13.41
CA THR A 279 -1.56 -7.22 13.74
C THR A 279 -0.75 -7.79 12.58
N MET A 280 0.48 -7.34 12.43
CA MET A 280 1.44 -7.89 11.47
C MET A 280 2.79 -7.98 12.18
N ASN A 281 3.52 -9.08 12.01
CA ASN A 281 4.85 -9.22 12.58
C ASN A 281 5.78 -9.88 11.54
N ALA A 282 6.94 -9.28 11.30
CA ALA A 282 7.90 -9.81 10.34
C ALA A 282 9.32 -9.34 10.64
N LYS A 283 10.33 -10.03 10.09
CA LYS A 283 11.72 -9.56 10.14
C LYS A 283 11.92 -8.36 9.23
N GLU A 284 11.32 -8.40 8.04
CA GLU A 284 11.43 -7.39 6.99
C GLU A 284 10.06 -6.78 6.67
N ALA A 285 10.05 -5.52 6.22
CA ALA A 285 8.82 -4.80 5.91
C ALA A 285 8.00 -5.49 4.80
N GLY A 286 8.66 -6.02 3.77
CA GLY A 286 8.00 -6.68 2.63
C GLY A 286 7.21 -7.94 3.01
N GLN A 287 7.49 -8.54 4.17
CA GLN A 287 6.84 -9.76 4.67
C GLN A 287 5.61 -9.48 5.56
N LEU A 288 5.30 -8.21 5.86
CA LEU A 288 4.22 -7.86 6.79
C LEU A 288 2.85 -8.33 6.32
N ALA A 289 2.56 -8.17 5.01
CA ALA A 289 1.27 -8.56 4.43
C ALA A 289 1.02 -10.08 4.55
N ASP A 290 2.05 -10.90 4.32
CA ASP A 290 1.96 -12.36 4.46
C ASP A 290 1.72 -12.81 5.92
N ASN A 291 2.07 -11.95 6.89
CA ASN A 291 1.95 -12.22 8.32
C ASN A 291 0.81 -11.43 8.99
N LEU A 292 -0.14 -10.92 8.19
CA LEU A 292 -1.34 -10.27 8.69
C LEU A 292 -2.19 -11.24 9.51
N ARG A 293 -2.50 -10.87 10.75
CA ARG A 293 -3.53 -11.49 11.56
C ARG A 293 -4.64 -10.49 11.85
N GLY A 294 -5.88 -10.88 11.66
CA GLY A 294 -7.03 -9.99 11.86
C GLY A 294 -8.23 -10.71 12.43
N ASN A 295 -9.07 -9.98 13.16
CA ASN A 295 -10.37 -10.46 13.61
C ASN A 295 -11.40 -9.34 13.46
N PHE A 296 -12.35 -9.55 12.54
CA PHE A 296 -13.32 -8.55 12.13
C PHE A 296 -14.74 -9.08 12.30
N LYS A 297 -15.62 -8.29 12.93
CA LYS A 297 -17.06 -8.46 12.75
C LYS A 297 -17.44 -7.77 11.45
N PHE A 298 -18.27 -8.41 10.63
CA PHE A 298 -18.71 -7.83 9.36
C PHE A 298 -20.21 -7.97 9.14
N ASN A 299 -20.75 -7.07 8.33
CA ASN A 299 -22.10 -7.08 7.80
C ASN A 299 -22.07 -6.53 6.37
N VAL A 300 -22.43 -7.36 5.40
CA VAL A 300 -22.63 -7.00 4.01
C VAL A 300 -24.12 -6.87 3.74
N GLN A 301 -24.54 -5.71 3.25
CA GLN A 301 -25.94 -5.41 2.97
C GLN A 301 -26.22 -5.41 1.47
N ARG A 302 -27.42 -5.86 1.09
CA ARG A 302 -27.96 -5.80 -0.29
C ARG A 302 -26.96 -6.30 -1.31
N GLY A 303 -26.57 -7.57 -1.16
CA GLY A 303 -25.50 -8.17 -1.92
C GLY A 303 -25.93 -9.35 -2.77
N VAL A 304 -24.94 -9.90 -3.47
CA VAL A 304 -25.10 -11.10 -4.30
C VAL A 304 -23.91 -12.02 -4.08
N LEU A 305 -24.20 -13.29 -3.81
CA LEU A 305 -23.23 -14.38 -3.84
C LEU A 305 -23.26 -14.99 -5.24
N TYR A 306 -22.21 -14.79 -6.03
CA TYR A 306 -22.12 -15.31 -7.39
C TYR A 306 -21.46 -16.69 -7.41
N GLY A 307 -22.01 -17.61 -8.19
CA GLY A 307 -21.56 -19.01 -8.27
C GLY A 307 -22.17 -19.92 -7.22
N LEU A 308 -23.01 -19.38 -6.33
CA LEU A 308 -23.71 -20.11 -5.29
C LEU A 308 -25.20 -19.82 -5.43
N ASP A 309 -25.97 -20.85 -5.79
CA ASP A 309 -27.43 -20.80 -5.87
C ASP A 309 -28.01 -21.66 -4.74
N LEU A 310 -28.28 -21.01 -3.60
CA LEU A 310 -28.78 -21.67 -2.39
C LEU A 310 -30.17 -22.27 -2.61
N GLU A 311 -31.02 -21.60 -3.40
CA GLU A 311 -32.38 -22.09 -3.69
C GLU A 311 -32.31 -23.39 -4.48
N ARG A 312 -31.53 -23.42 -5.57
CA ARG A 312 -31.32 -24.63 -6.36
C ARG A 312 -30.65 -25.74 -5.56
N ALA A 313 -29.72 -25.41 -4.66
CA ALA A 313 -29.09 -26.39 -3.79
C ALA A 313 -30.09 -27.07 -2.85
N VAL A 314 -31.06 -26.33 -2.31
CA VAL A 314 -32.15 -26.88 -1.49
C VAL A 314 -33.12 -27.71 -2.33
N GLN A 315 -33.48 -27.26 -3.54
CA GLN A 315 -34.47 -27.92 -4.39
C GLN A 315 -33.96 -29.20 -5.06
N SER A 316 -32.71 -29.20 -5.54
CA SER A 316 -32.20 -30.30 -6.35
C SER A 316 -31.76 -31.51 -5.52
N LEU A 317 -31.32 -31.31 -4.27
CA LEU A 317 -30.69 -32.32 -3.40
C LEU A 317 -29.74 -33.28 -4.16
N ALA A 318 -29.11 -32.78 -5.22
CA ALA A 318 -28.41 -33.61 -6.18
C ALA A 318 -27.05 -34.05 -5.62
N THR A 319 -26.75 -35.34 -5.75
CA THR A 319 -25.47 -35.93 -5.30
C THR A 319 -24.26 -35.41 -6.09
N GLN A 320 -24.48 -34.86 -7.29
CA GLN A 320 -23.43 -34.24 -8.10
C GLN A 320 -23.04 -32.83 -7.64
N GLY A 321 -23.79 -32.25 -6.68
CA GLY A 321 -23.57 -30.90 -6.15
C GLY A 321 -24.05 -29.80 -7.09
N THR A 322 -24.42 -28.66 -6.50
CA THR A 322 -24.88 -27.49 -7.24
C THR A 322 -23.71 -26.54 -7.50
N ARG A 323 -23.53 -26.17 -8.78
CA ARG A 323 -22.52 -25.22 -9.25
C ARG A 323 -23.17 -24.02 -9.95
N GLY A 324 -22.50 -22.88 -9.88
CA GLY A 324 -22.92 -21.68 -10.62
C GLY A 324 -24.18 -21.03 -10.06
N GLY A 325 -24.82 -20.18 -10.87
CA GLY A 325 -25.98 -19.40 -10.44
C GLY A 325 -25.62 -18.26 -9.49
N GLN A 326 -26.60 -17.73 -8.78
CA GLN A 326 -26.40 -16.64 -7.83
C GLN A 326 -27.49 -16.63 -6.76
N THR A 327 -27.13 -16.16 -5.57
CA THR A 327 -28.08 -15.88 -4.48
C THR A 327 -27.98 -14.41 -4.13
N GLN A 328 -29.05 -13.67 -4.35
CA GLN A 328 -29.19 -12.32 -3.80
C GLN A 328 -29.45 -12.41 -2.30
N PHE A 329 -28.99 -11.45 -1.50
CA PHE A 329 -29.25 -11.41 -0.07
C PHE A 329 -29.44 -9.98 0.43
N ASP A 330 -30.27 -9.83 1.45
CA ASP A 330 -30.48 -8.58 2.16
C ASP A 330 -29.32 -8.31 3.13
N GLU A 331 -28.88 -9.36 3.82
CA GLU A 331 -27.82 -9.32 4.81
C GLU A 331 -26.95 -10.59 4.78
N LEU A 332 -25.63 -10.41 4.85
CA LEU A 332 -24.63 -11.44 5.12
C LEU A 332 -23.71 -10.93 6.23
N SER A 333 -23.77 -11.54 7.41
CA SER A 333 -23.00 -11.12 8.58
C SER A 333 -22.24 -12.27 9.23
N GLY A 334 -21.23 -11.95 10.03
CA GLY A 334 -20.44 -12.95 10.75
C GLY A 334 -19.16 -12.37 11.35
N THR A 335 -18.23 -13.26 11.66
CA THR A 335 -16.86 -12.90 12.06
C THR A 335 -15.86 -13.46 11.06
N LEU A 336 -14.85 -12.66 10.72
CA LEU A 336 -13.77 -13.01 9.80
C LEU A 336 -12.46 -13.01 10.58
N VAL A 337 -11.82 -14.18 10.64
CA VAL A 337 -10.45 -14.34 11.16
C VAL A 337 -9.51 -14.48 9.97
N ILE A 338 -8.44 -13.68 9.97
CA ILE A 338 -7.40 -13.68 8.95
C ILE A 338 -6.11 -14.17 9.59
N ALA A 339 -5.43 -15.11 8.93
CA ALA A 339 -4.09 -15.56 9.27
C ALA A 339 -3.27 -15.73 7.98
N GLY A 340 -2.58 -14.67 7.58
CA GLY A 340 -1.89 -14.58 6.29
C GLY A 340 -2.88 -14.77 5.14
N LYS A 341 -2.73 -15.88 4.41
CA LYS A 341 -3.58 -16.25 3.27
C LYS A 341 -4.73 -17.20 3.64
N HIS A 342 -4.91 -17.49 4.92
CA HIS A 342 -6.04 -18.26 5.43
C HIS A 342 -7.12 -17.32 5.97
N TYR A 343 -8.37 -17.58 5.58
CA TYR A 343 -9.53 -16.79 5.97
C TYR A 343 -10.58 -17.73 6.56
N GLN A 344 -11.06 -17.43 7.76
CA GLN A 344 -12.09 -18.23 8.41
C GLN A 344 -13.29 -17.33 8.68
N MET A 345 -14.42 -17.68 8.08
CA MET A 345 -15.68 -16.99 8.32
C MET A 345 -16.52 -17.83 9.26
N ASN A 346 -16.74 -17.31 10.46
CA ASN A 346 -17.43 -18.00 11.54
C ASN A 346 -18.75 -17.33 11.87
N GLN A 347 -19.70 -18.14 12.35
CA GLN A 347 -21.03 -17.69 12.77
C GLN A 347 -21.71 -16.86 11.66
N MET A 348 -21.53 -17.30 10.41
CA MET A 348 -22.12 -16.63 9.27
C MET A 348 -23.63 -16.72 9.36
N LYS A 349 -24.30 -15.64 8.98
CA LYS A 349 -25.76 -15.57 8.83
C LYS A 349 -26.07 -14.87 7.52
N VAL A 350 -26.92 -15.49 6.71
CA VAL A 350 -27.44 -14.93 5.46
C VAL A 350 -28.95 -14.80 5.59
N ALA A 351 -29.49 -13.65 5.23
CA ALA A 351 -30.91 -13.40 5.10
C ALA A 351 -31.23 -12.97 3.66
N SER A 352 -32.20 -13.62 3.03
CA SER A 352 -32.59 -13.40 1.64
C SER A 352 -34.08 -13.68 1.45
N GLY A 353 -34.95 -12.71 1.76
CA GLY A 353 -36.41 -12.87 1.60
C GLY A 353 -37.01 -14.14 2.25
N ILE A 354 -37.22 -15.18 1.44
CA ILE A 354 -37.76 -16.49 1.86
C ILE A 354 -36.69 -17.50 2.33
N LEU A 355 -35.41 -17.18 2.14
CA LEU A 355 -34.23 -17.98 2.47
C LEU A 355 -33.48 -17.37 3.66
N SER A 356 -32.94 -18.25 4.49
CA SER A 356 -31.91 -17.91 5.47
C SER A 356 -30.85 -18.99 5.50
N ALA A 357 -29.61 -18.65 5.82
CA ALA A 357 -28.58 -19.64 6.06
C ALA A 357 -27.69 -19.26 7.24
N ASP A 358 -27.16 -20.27 7.92
CA ASP A 358 -26.12 -20.11 8.93
C ASP A 358 -24.99 -21.09 8.74
N GLY A 359 -23.77 -20.76 9.16
CA GLY A 359 -22.66 -21.71 9.07
C GLY A 359 -21.27 -21.13 9.23
N ASN A 360 -20.28 -21.93 8.85
CA ASN A 360 -18.87 -21.55 8.87
C ASN A 360 -18.20 -22.00 7.57
N VAL A 361 -17.32 -21.15 7.02
CA VAL A 361 -16.58 -21.43 5.80
C VAL A 361 -15.14 -20.95 5.94
N ASP A 362 -14.22 -21.85 5.63
CA ASP A 362 -12.78 -21.61 5.57
C ASP A 362 -12.32 -21.47 4.12
N ILE A 363 -11.39 -20.55 3.91
CA ILE A 363 -10.65 -20.36 2.67
C ILE A 363 -9.17 -20.62 2.97
N ALA A 364 -8.64 -21.70 2.40
CA ALA A 364 -7.23 -22.03 2.52
C ALA A 364 -6.33 -21.14 1.64
N ALA A 365 -5.03 -21.09 1.91
CA ALA A 365 -4.06 -20.31 1.14
C ALA A 365 -4.04 -20.64 -0.38
N ASN A 366 -4.38 -21.87 -0.74
CA ASN A 366 -4.53 -22.31 -2.14
C ASN A 366 -5.93 -22.01 -2.72
N LYS A 367 -6.72 -21.17 -2.06
CA LYS A 367 -8.08 -20.77 -2.43
C LYS A 367 -9.12 -21.90 -2.42
N LYS A 368 -8.83 -23.05 -1.81
CA LYS A 368 -9.84 -24.09 -1.56
C LYS A 368 -10.84 -23.64 -0.50
N LEU A 369 -12.11 -23.93 -0.75
CA LEU A 369 -13.19 -23.72 0.21
C LEU A 369 -13.46 -25.01 0.97
N ALA A 370 -13.74 -24.88 2.26
CA ALA A 370 -14.27 -25.96 3.08
C ALA A 370 -15.21 -25.36 4.11
N GLY A 371 -16.37 -25.97 4.32
CA GLY A 371 -17.29 -25.46 5.31
C GLY A 371 -18.61 -26.20 5.34
N ARG A 372 -19.49 -25.74 6.22
CA ARG A 372 -20.85 -26.24 6.33
C ARG A 372 -21.80 -25.09 6.54
N VAL A 373 -22.91 -25.11 5.83
CA VAL A 373 -24.00 -24.16 5.96
C VAL A 373 -25.33 -24.90 6.09
N ASN A 374 -26.19 -24.46 6.99
CA ASN A 374 -27.56 -24.90 7.07
C ASN A 374 -28.40 -23.87 6.32
N VAL A 375 -29.11 -24.29 5.28
CA VAL A 375 -29.99 -23.40 4.52
C VAL A 375 -31.42 -23.73 4.89
N ALA A 376 -32.16 -22.73 5.35
CA ALA A 376 -33.58 -22.80 5.63
C ALA A 376 -34.36 -22.01 4.57
N MET A 377 -35.44 -22.60 4.05
CA MET A 377 -36.32 -21.99 3.05
C MET A 377 -37.76 -22.09 3.52
N LYS A 378 -38.49 -20.97 3.50
CA LYS A 378 -39.93 -20.95 3.76
C LYS A 378 -40.67 -21.58 2.57
N GLY A 379 -41.15 -22.80 2.73
CA GLY A 379 -42.06 -23.44 1.79
C GLY A 379 -43.50 -22.97 1.98
N THR A 380 -44.40 -23.40 1.10
CA THR A 380 -45.84 -23.07 1.14
C THR A 380 -46.56 -23.54 2.40
N ALA A 381 -46.13 -24.67 2.99
CA ALA A 381 -46.75 -25.26 4.17
C ALA A 381 -45.80 -25.49 5.36
N SER A 382 -44.47 -25.44 5.16
CA SER A 382 -43.51 -25.64 6.25
C SER A 382 -42.11 -25.10 5.90
N LEU A 383 -41.28 -24.89 6.93
CA LEU A 383 -39.86 -24.56 6.78
C LEU A 383 -39.08 -25.80 6.33
N ILE A 384 -38.28 -25.68 5.27
CA ILE A 384 -37.40 -26.73 4.76
C ILE A 384 -35.97 -26.36 5.17
N GLU A 385 -35.30 -27.23 5.93
CA GLU A 385 -33.91 -27.03 6.33
C GLU A 385 -33.01 -28.10 5.69
N VAL A 386 -31.97 -27.67 5.00
CA VAL A 386 -31.02 -28.56 4.31
C VAL A 386 -29.60 -28.20 4.73
N PRO A 387 -28.88 -29.12 5.39
CA PRO A 387 -27.48 -28.93 5.70
C PRO A 387 -26.63 -29.26 4.46
N LEU A 388 -25.84 -28.28 4.04
CA LEU A 388 -24.97 -28.34 2.87
C LEU A 388 -23.50 -28.23 3.28
N ASP A 389 -22.64 -29.04 2.67
CA ASP A 389 -21.20 -28.85 2.72
C ASP A 389 -20.78 -27.87 1.59
N VAL A 390 -19.93 -26.91 1.94
CA VAL A 390 -19.32 -25.93 1.02
C VAL A 390 -17.93 -26.43 0.66
N SER A 391 -17.63 -26.53 -0.64
CA SER A 391 -16.33 -27.03 -1.11
C SER A 391 -15.93 -26.41 -2.46
N GLY A 392 -14.90 -26.96 -3.11
CA GLY A 392 -14.35 -26.45 -4.36
C GLY A 392 -13.31 -25.38 -4.11
N THR A 393 -13.31 -24.33 -4.93
CA THR A 393 -12.41 -23.17 -4.77
C THR A 393 -13.20 -21.87 -4.74
N VAL A 394 -12.59 -20.77 -4.30
CA VAL A 394 -13.22 -19.45 -4.37
C VAL A 394 -13.71 -19.14 -5.79
N SER A 395 -12.98 -19.58 -6.81
CA SER A 395 -13.34 -19.36 -8.22
C SER A 395 -14.33 -20.38 -8.78
N ASP A 396 -14.58 -21.50 -8.13
CA ASP A 396 -15.56 -22.52 -8.54
C ASP A 396 -16.14 -23.19 -7.28
N PRO A 397 -17.01 -22.46 -6.55
CA PRO A 397 -17.58 -22.97 -5.32
C PRO A 397 -18.67 -24.00 -5.62
N VAL A 398 -18.77 -25.02 -4.78
CA VAL A 398 -19.74 -26.11 -4.95
C VAL A 398 -20.46 -26.38 -3.63
N LEU A 399 -21.78 -26.54 -3.73
CA LEU A 399 -22.65 -26.91 -2.61
C LEU A 399 -23.09 -28.36 -2.74
N PHE A 400 -22.89 -29.16 -1.70
CA PHE A 400 -23.31 -30.55 -1.64
C PHE A 400 -24.29 -30.76 -0.49
N PRO A 401 -25.42 -31.46 -0.68
CA PRO A 401 -26.17 -32.01 0.43
C PRO A 401 -25.23 -32.90 1.26
N ASN A 402 -25.13 -32.64 2.55
CA ASN A 402 -24.27 -33.46 3.39
C ASN A 402 -24.88 -34.87 3.58
N ARG A 403 -24.13 -35.78 4.22
CA ARG A 403 -24.61 -37.16 4.45
C ARG A 403 -25.94 -37.23 5.21
N ALA A 404 -26.18 -36.31 6.15
CA ALA A 404 -27.42 -36.24 6.91
C ALA A 404 -28.61 -35.80 6.03
N ALA A 405 -28.39 -34.82 5.14
CA ALA A 405 -29.39 -34.39 4.16
C ALA A 405 -29.80 -35.54 3.23
N LEU A 406 -28.83 -36.30 2.71
CA LEU A 406 -29.08 -37.45 1.83
C LEU A 406 -29.79 -38.60 2.57
N ALA A 407 -29.38 -38.90 3.80
CA ALA A 407 -30.03 -39.93 4.62
C ALA A 407 -31.48 -39.57 4.94
N GLY A 408 -31.74 -38.31 5.31
CA GLY A 408 -33.09 -37.82 5.56
C GLY A 408 -33.97 -37.82 4.31
N ALA A 409 -33.43 -37.42 3.16
CA ALA A 409 -34.12 -37.49 1.87
C ALA A 409 -34.52 -38.94 1.50
N ALA A 410 -33.60 -39.90 1.69
CA ALA A 410 -33.84 -41.31 1.41
C ALA A 410 -34.90 -41.91 2.35
N ALA A 411 -34.79 -41.65 3.66
CA ALA A 411 -35.77 -42.11 4.66
C ALA A 411 -37.17 -41.55 4.39
N GLY A 412 -37.25 -40.25 4.05
CA GLY A 412 -38.50 -39.61 3.71
C GLY A 412 -39.16 -40.20 2.46
N THR A 413 -38.39 -40.40 1.40
CA THR A 413 -38.86 -41.01 0.15
C THR A 413 -39.38 -42.43 0.37
N ALA A 414 -38.75 -43.20 1.27
CA ALA A 414 -39.19 -44.55 1.61
C ALA A 414 -40.55 -44.59 2.33
N ILE A 415 -40.92 -43.54 3.07
CA ILE A 415 -42.15 -43.50 3.86
C ILE A 415 -43.33 -42.89 3.08
N LEU A 416 -43.10 -41.82 2.30
CA LEU A 416 -44.18 -41.04 1.67
C LEU A 416 -44.12 -41.00 0.13
N GLY A 417 -43.20 -41.74 -0.48
CA GLY A 417 -42.99 -41.77 -1.92
C GLY A 417 -42.23 -40.55 -2.48
N PRO A 418 -41.89 -40.58 -3.79
CA PRO A 418 -41.15 -39.50 -4.44
C PRO A 418 -41.89 -38.16 -4.37
N GLY A 419 -41.17 -37.07 -4.09
CA GLY A 419 -41.71 -35.70 -4.06
C GLY A 419 -42.09 -35.22 -2.66
N TRP A 420 -43.07 -35.87 -2.01
CA TRP A 420 -43.54 -35.48 -0.67
C TRP A 420 -42.69 -36.06 0.48
N GLY A 421 -42.07 -37.22 0.26
CA GLY A 421 -41.22 -37.86 1.27
C GLY A 421 -39.89 -37.16 1.50
N THR A 422 -39.23 -36.76 0.42
CA THR A 422 -37.91 -36.14 0.41
C THR A 422 -37.79 -34.91 1.31
N SER A 423 -38.86 -34.12 1.46
CA SER A 423 -38.89 -32.89 2.26
C SER A 423 -39.25 -33.09 3.74
N VAL A 424 -39.93 -34.19 4.08
CA VAL A 424 -40.35 -34.50 5.46
C VAL A 424 -39.30 -35.37 6.18
N GLY A 425 -38.65 -36.30 5.49
CA GLY A 425 -37.63 -37.17 6.09
C GLY A 425 -36.34 -36.47 6.51
N SER A 426 -35.99 -35.34 5.87
CA SER A 426 -34.84 -34.51 6.25
C SER A 426 -34.97 -33.94 7.68
N LYS A 427 -36.20 -33.61 8.13
CA LYS A 427 -36.47 -33.17 9.51
C LYS A 427 -36.31 -34.27 10.55
N ALA A 428 -36.75 -35.50 10.23
CA ALA A 428 -36.64 -36.63 11.15
C ALA A 428 -35.17 -37.07 11.36
N GLY A 429 -34.35 -37.04 10.30
CA GLY A 429 -32.92 -37.35 10.38
C GLY A 429 -32.13 -36.39 11.29
N GLN A 430 -32.42 -35.09 11.23
CA GLN A 430 -31.77 -34.08 12.09
C GLN A 430 -32.18 -34.20 13.57
N ALA A 431 -33.44 -34.58 13.85
CA ALA A 431 -33.89 -34.83 15.22
C ALA A 431 -33.19 -36.03 15.87
N LEU A 432 -32.92 -37.08 15.08
CA LEU A 432 -32.18 -38.26 15.54
C LEU A 432 -30.69 -37.97 15.77
N GLU A 433 -30.02 -37.19 14.92
CA GLU A 433 -28.60 -36.85 15.11
C GLU A 433 -28.36 -36.00 16.38
N LYS A 434 -29.32 -35.15 16.78
CA LYS A 434 -29.25 -34.40 18.05
C LYS A 434 -29.44 -35.27 19.31
N LEU A 435 -29.99 -36.47 19.17
CA LEU A 435 -30.14 -37.43 20.28
C LEU A 435 -28.91 -38.33 20.48
N PHE A 436 -28.00 -38.37 19.50
CA PHE A 436 -26.79 -39.20 19.52
C PHE A 436 -25.48 -38.39 19.53
N LYS A 437 -25.54 -37.10 19.86
CA LYS A 437 -24.37 -36.23 20.10
C LYS A 437 -24.20 -35.91 21.57
#